data_AF-A0A535MJY9-F1
#
_entry.id   AF-A0A535MJY9-F1
#
_cell.length_a   1.000
_cell.length_b   1.000
_cell.length_c   1.000
_cell.angle_alpha   90.00
_cell.angle_beta   90.00
_cell.angle_gamma   90.00
#
_symmetry.space_group_name_H-M   'P 1'
#
loop_
_entity.id
_entity.type
_entity.pdbx_description
1 polymer ?
#
loop_
_entity_poly.entity_id
_entity_poly.type
_entity_poly.pdbx_seq_one_letter_code
_entity_poly.pdbx_strand_id
1 'polypeptide(L)' 'MASLRTRIASIAHVLRSDEGQGMVEYALILVLIAVVVIVVLIVLGNQVQNVFCNISGGLGQ' A
#
# COMPACT_ATOMS: atom_id res chain seq x y z
N MET A 1 -9.76 -13.45 -46.81
CA MET A 1 -9.54 -12.14 -46.14
C MET A 1 -10.01 -12.10 -44.68
N ALA A 2 -11.00 -12.91 -44.26
CA ALA A 2 -11.52 -12.90 -42.88
C ALA A 2 -10.53 -13.40 -41.80
N SER A 3 -9.66 -14.37 -42.10
CA SER A 3 -8.72 -14.95 -41.13
C SER A 3 -7.61 -13.98 -40.67
N LEU A 4 -7.29 -12.95 -41.46
CA LEU A 4 -6.27 -11.96 -41.15
C LEU A 4 -6.79 -10.90 -40.17
N ARG A 5 -8.06 -10.53 -40.27
CA ARG A 5 -8.69 -9.54 -39.37
C ARG A 5 -8.81 -10.10 -37.95
N THR A 6 -9.16 -11.38 -37.81
CA THR A 6 -9.26 -12.05 -36.50
C THR A 6 -7.90 -12.14 -35.80
N ARG A 7 -6.82 -12.39 -36.55
CA ARG A 7 -5.45 -12.45 -36.02
C ARG A 7 -4.89 -11.09 -35.59
N ILE A 8 -5.31 -10.00 -36.24
CA ILE A 8 -4.92 -8.64 -35.83
C ILE A 8 -5.67 -8.22 -34.57
N ALA A 9 -6.96 -8.58 -34.46
CA ALA A 9 -7.77 -8.28 -33.27
C ALA A 9 -7.23 -8.98 -32.00
N SER A 10 -6.68 -10.20 -32.11
CA SER A 10 -6.08 -10.90 -30.97
C SER A 10 -4.78 -10.25 -30.46
N ILE A 11 -4.00 -9.60 -31.32
CA ILE A 11 -2.76 -8.91 -30.92
C ILE A 11 -3.08 -7.58 -30.23
N ALA A 12 -4.11 -6.87 -30.70
CA ALA A 12 -4.59 -5.65 -30.06
C ALA A 12 -5.12 -5.87 -28.63
N HIS A 13 -5.56 -7.09 -28.30
CA HIS A 13 -5.99 -7.47 -26.96
C HIS A 13 -4.80 -7.67 -25.99
N VAL A 14 -3.70 -8.28 -26.45
CA VAL A 14 -2.50 -8.55 -25.63
C VAL A 14 -1.76 -7.25 -25.28
N LEU A 15 -1.71 -6.28 -26.20
CA LEU A 15 -1.08 -4.98 -25.95
C LEU A 15 -1.86 -4.08 -24.98
N ARG A 16 -3.10 -4.45 -24.61
CA ARG A 16 -3.97 -3.61 -23.78
C ARG A 16 -4.04 -4.01 -22.30
N SER A 17 -3.53 -5.17 -21.89
CA SER A 17 -3.89 -5.70 -20.55
C SER A 17 -2.76 -6.07 -19.59
N ASP A 18 -1.48 -6.13 -19.97
CA ASP A 18 -0.53 -6.87 -19.12
C ASP A 18 0.54 -6.03 -18.38
N GLU A 19 0.75 -4.75 -18.72
CA GLU A 19 1.79 -3.94 -18.04
C GLU A 19 1.26 -3.10 -16.87
N GLY A 20 -0.01 -2.66 -16.90
CA GLY A 20 -0.59 -1.80 -15.87
C GLY A 20 -1.30 -2.54 -14.74
N GLN A 21 -1.77 -3.76 -14.98
CA GLN A 21 -2.61 -4.50 -14.03
C GLN A 21 -1.81 -4.93 -12.78
N GLY A 22 -0.56 -5.37 -12.96
CA GLY A 22 0.32 -5.70 -11.83
C GLY A 22 0.76 -4.48 -11.02
N MET A 23 1.10 -3.36 -11.67
CA MET A 23 1.59 -2.16 -10.97
C MET A 23 0.54 -1.54 -10.04
N VAL A 24 -0.72 -1.53 -10.45
CA VAL A 24 -1.81 -0.99 -9.62
C VAL A 24 -2.08 -1.89 -8.42
N GLU A 25 -2.04 -3.21 -8.59
CA GLU A 25 -2.24 -4.16 -7.48
C GLU A 25 -1.14 -4.03 -6.40
N TYR A 26 0.13 -3.95 -6.81
CA TYR A 26 1.23 -3.73 -5.86
C TYR A 26 1.13 -2.36 -5.18
N ALA A 27 0.73 -1.30 -5.90
CA ALA A 27 0.52 0.02 -5.30
C ALA A 27 -0.58 0.01 -4.23
N LEU A 28 -1.68 -0.70 -4.46
CA LEU A 28 -2.77 -0.83 -3.48
C LEU A 28 -2.33 -1.58 -2.22
N ILE A 29 -1.52 -2.63 -2.34
CA ILE A 29 -0.93 -3.34 -1.19
C ILE A 29 0.01 -2.41 -0.42
N LEU A 30 0.86 -1.64 -1.10
CA LEU A 30 1.77 -0.68 -0.45
C LEU A 30 1.01 0.40 0.32
N VAL A 31 -0.09 0.91 -0.23
CA VAL A 31 -0.96 1.88 0.46
C VAL A 31 -1.58 1.25 1.72
N LEU A 32 -2.08 0.01 1.63
CA LEU A 32 -2.63 -0.70 2.80
C LEU A 32 -1.58 -0.86 3.91
N ILE A 33 -0.36 -1.27 3.56
CA ILE A 33 0.74 -1.39 4.51
C ILE A 33 1.07 -0.03 5.15
N ALA A 34 1.12 1.04 4.35
CA ALA A 34 1.40 2.38 4.86
C ALA A 34 0.36 2.84 5.89
N VAL A 35 -0.94 2.59 5.63
CA VAL A 35 -2.02 2.91 6.58
C VAL A 35 -1.82 2.14 7.90
N VAL A 36 -1.52 0.84 7.83
CA VAL A 36 -1.27 0.03 9.02
C VAL A 36 -0.08 0.56 9.83
N VAL A 37 1.02 0.89 9.16
CA VAL A 37 2.21 1.46 9.81
C VAL A 37 1.90 2.78 10.51
N ILE A 38 1.13 3.67 9.88
CA ILE A 38 0.72 4.95 10.49
C ILE A 38 -0.09 4.70 11.77
N VAL A 39 -1.06 3.78 11.75
CA VAL A 39 -1.86 3.44 12.93
C VAL A 39 -0.98 2.92 14.06
N VAL A 40 -0.03 2.03 13.75
CA VAL A 40 0.91 1.48 14.74
C VAL A 40 1.77 2.59 15.35
N LEU A 41 2.29 3.51 14.54
CA LEU A 41 3.12 4.62 15.03
C LEU A 41 2.34 5.58 15.93
N ILE A 42 1.06 5.84 15.63
CA ILE A 42 0.19 6.66 16.49
C ILE A 42 0.01 6.01 17.87
N VAL A 43 -0.32 4.71 17.89
CA VAL A 43 -0.50 3.98 19.15
C VAL A 43 0.81 3.94 19.94
N LEU A 44 1.92 3.62 19.30
CA LEU A 44 3.24 3.61 19.94
C LEU A 44 3.62 4.98 20.49
N GLY A 45 3.34 6.07 19.75
CA GLY A 45 3.60 7.43 20.20
C GLY A 45 2.88 7.75 21.52
N ASN A 46 1.59 7.40 21.61
CA ASN A 46 0.81 7.58 22.84
C ASN A 46 1.37 6.75 24.01
N GLN A 47 1.76 5.51 23.75
CA GLN A 47 2.35 4.64 24.78
C GLN A 47 3.69 5.18 25.30
N VAL A 48 4.55 5.66 24.41
CA VAL A 48 5.83 6.28 24.76
C VAL A 48 5.62 7.55 25.58
N GLN A 49 4.66 8.39 25.19
CA GLN A 49 4.30 9.58 25.95
C GLN A 49 3.85 9.24 27.36
N ASN A 50 2.97 8.25 27.53
CA ASN A 50 2.50 7.80 28.84
C ASN A 50 3.66 7.32 29.73
N VAL A 51 4.58 6.53 29.18
CA VAL A 51 5.76 6.06 29.91
C VAL A 51 6.64 7.23 30.33
N PHE A 52 6.88 8.20 29.44
CA PHE A 52 7.68 9.38 29.75
C PHE A 52 7.04 10.23 30.86
N CYS A 53 5.73 10.45 30.81
CA CYS A 53 4.99 11.15 31.86
C CYS A 53 5.08 10.45 33.21
N ASN A 54 4.96 9.12 33.24
CA ASN A 54 5.07 8.35 34.48
C ASN A 54 6.46 8.46 35.11
N ILE A 55 7.52 8.38 34.30
CA ILE A 55 8.90 8.54 34.78
C ILE A 55 9.13 9.97 35.29
N SER A 56 8.72 10.98 34.52
CA SER A 56 8.87 12.39 34.92
C SER A 56 8.10 12.72 36.19
N GLY A 57 6.89 12.17 36.35
CA GLY A 57 6.09 12.34 37.56
C GLY A 57 6.69 11.65 38.78
N GLY A 58 7.31 10.48 38.59
CA GLY A 58 7.98 9.75 39.67
C GLY A 58 9.33 10.33 40.08
N LEU A 59 10.03 11.03 39.20
CA LEU A 59 11.30 11.73 39.50
C LEU A 59 11.12 13.15 40.01
N GLY A 60 9.97 13.78 39.75
CA GLY A 60 9.63 15.14 40.19
C GLY A 60 8.95 15.21 41.56
N GLN A 61 8.70 14.07 42.19
CA GLN A 61 8.28 13.89 43.59
C GLN A 61 9.51 13.57 44.44
#